data_AF-A0A2V5K973-F1
#
_entry.id   AF-A0A2V5K973-F1
#
_cell.length_a   1.000
_cell.length_b   1.000
_cell.length_c   1.000
_cell.angle_alpha   90.00
_cell.angle_beta   90.00
_cell.angle_gamma   90.00
#
_symmetry.space_group_name_H-M   'P 1'
#
loop_
_entity.id
_entity.type
_entity.pdbx_description
1 polymer ?
#
loop_
_entity_poly.entity_id
_entity_poly.type
_entity_poly.pdbx_seq_one_letter_code
_entity_poly.pdbx_strand_id
1 'polypeptide(L)'
;MSKRSASRSSDQEVMRHLSRSQIFKDYERAFSEAMGLPLNIRGHDSWSPAHHGKEDRDSLASILARFNKARAACLRAQTDASREPDSTKRTVTWFAGLSESAVPVYVGDHILGFLETGEVMLKNPTKKHFATITRQLRAWGYKT
;
A
#
# COMPACT_ATOMS: atom_id res chain seq x y z
N MET A 1 25.70 -11.24 15.81
CA MET A 1 24.60 -10.59 15.05
C MET A 1 25.18 -10.09 13.73
N SER A 2 24.56 -10.42 12.59
CA SER A 2 25.14 -10.17 11.25
C SER A 2 25.01 -8.69 10.85
N LYS A 3 25.99 -8.11 10.15
CA LYS A 3 25.96 -6.70 9.69
C LYS A 3 24.66 -6.33 8.93
N ARG A 4 24.06 -7.28 8.21
CA ARG A 4 22.77 -7.10 7.50
C ARG A 4 21.56 -6.96 8.44
N SER A 5 21.59 -7.54 9.64
CA SER A 5 20.48 -7.38 10.60
C SER A 5 20.53 -6.02 11.30
N ALA A 6 21.73 -5.48 11.52
CA ALA A 6 21.93 -4.16 12.11
C ALA A 6 21.46 -3.03 11.17
N SER A 7 21.77 -3.10 9.87
CA SER A 7 21.32 -2.09 8.90
C SER A 7 19.80 -2.07 8.76
N ARG A 8 19.15 -3.24 8.72
CA ARG A 8 17.67 -3.34 8.65
C ARG A 8 16.96 -2.73 9.86
N SER A 9 17.56 -2.88 11.05
CA SER A 9 17.05 -2.22 12.27
C SER A 9 17.16 -0.70 12.17
N SER A 10 18.24 -0.20 11.57
CA SER A 10 18.45 1.24 11.36
C SER A 10 17.46 1.81 10.32
N ASP A 11 17.21 1.10 9.22
CA ASP A 11 16.26 1.54 8.18
C ASP A 11 14.83 1.65 8.75
N GLN A 12 14.40 0.64 9.51
CA GLN A 12 13.09 0.67 10.17
C GLN A 12 12.96 1.83 11.15
N GLU A 13 14.03 2.15 11.87
CA GLU A 13 14.08 3.29 12.78
C GLU A 13 13.97 4.62 12.03
N VAL A 14 14.73 4.80 10.95
CA VAL A 14 14.61 5.99 10.08
C VAL A 14 13.20 6.13 9.54
N MET A 15 12.61 5.07 9.01
CA MET A 15 11.23 5.08 8.49
C MET A 15 10.21 5.40 9.57
N ARG A 16 10.40 4.92 10.80
CA ARG A 16 9.56 5.24 11.95
C ARG A 16 9.67 6.71 12.37
N HIS A 17 10.85 7.30 12.29
CA HIS A 17 11.03 8.73 12.55
C HIS A 17 10.43 9.58 11.43
N LEU A 18 10.62 9.16 10.17
CA LEU A 18 10.05 9.82 9.00
C LEU A 18 8.52 9.81 9.05
N SER A 19 7.88 8.68 9.38
CA SER A 19 6.41 8.61 9.49
C SER A 19 5.82 9.49 10.59
N ARG A 20 6.62 9.85 11.60
CA ARG A 20 6.19 10.75 12.70
C ARG A 20 6.58 12.21 12.45
N SER A 21 7.43 12.45 11.46
CA SER A 21 7.98 13.77 11.15
C SER A 21 6.89 14.72 10.66
N GLN A 22 7.12 16.02 10.85
CA GLN A 22 6.20 17.03 10.38
C GLN A 22 6.15 17.08 8.85
N ILE A 23 7.29 16.88 8.17
CA ILE A 23 7.37 16.86 6.72
C ILE A 23 6.47 15.78 6.10
N PHE A 24 6.44 14.57 6.68
CA PHE A 24 5.56 13.52 6.20
C PHE A 24 4.08 13.88 6.43
N LYS A 25 3.73 14.37 7.62
CA LYS A 25 2.34 14.75 7.95
C LYS A 25 1.82 15.89 7.07
N ASP A 26 2.67 16.87 6.75
CA ASP A 26 2.31 17.96 5.86
C ASP A 26 2.10 17.46 4.42
N TYR A 27 2.95 16.55 3.96
CA TYR A 27 2.82 15.93 2.64
C TYR A 27 1.59 15.01 2.55
N GLU A 28 1.34 14.19 3.57
CA GLU A 28 0.15 13.35 3.71
C GLU A 28 -1.12 14.20 3.64
N ARG A 29 -1.18 15.30 4.39
CA ARG A 29 -2.31 16.23 4.37
C ARG A 29 -2.49 16.84 2.97
N ALA A 30 -1.44 17.42 2.40
CA ALA A 30 -1.50 18.06 1.09
C ALA A 30 -1.93 17.08 -0.01
N PHE A 31 -1.39 15.85 -0.01
CA PHE A 31 -1.78 14.80 -0.94
C PHE A 31 -3.25 14.41 -0.75
N SER A 32 -3.68 14.20 0.50
CA SER A 32 -5.05 13.78 0.81
C SER A 32 -6.07 14.84 0.42
N GLU A 33 -5.77 16.11 0.66
CA GLU A 33 -6.60 17.24 0.25
C GLU A 33 -6.67 17.39 -1.27
N ALA A 34 -5.55 17.20 -1.97
CA ALA A 34 -5.49 17.34 -3.43
C ALA A 34 -6.11 16.16 -4.19
N MET A 35 -5.88 14.93 -3.73
CA MET A 35 -6.23 13.71 -4.46
C MET A 35 -7.49 13.02 -3.92
N GLY A 36 -7.95 13.40 -2.71
CA GLY A 36 -9.06 12.71 -2.03
C GLY A 36 -8.72 11.27 -1.61
N LEU A 37 -7.43 10.91 -1.59
CA LEU A 37 -6.93 9.58 -1.25
C LEU A 37 -5.94 9.69 -0.08
N PRO A 38 -5.94 8.74 0.87
CA PRO A 38 -4.93 8.73 1.92
C PRO A 38 -3.53 8.48 1.32
N LEU A 39 -2.51 8.91 2.05
CA LEU A 39 -1.12 8.61 1.74
C LEU A 39 -0.46 7.96 2.96
N ASN A 40 0.11 6.78 2.76
CA ASN A 40 0.79 6.03 3.80
C ASN A 40 2.30 5.99 3.51
N ILE A 41 3.08 5.73 4.56
CA ILE A 41 4.50 5.40 4.43
C ILE A 41 4.81 4.11 5.17
N ARG A 42 5.56 3.21 4.54
CA ARG A 42 5.97 1.94 5.12
C ARG A 42 7.42 1.62 4.84
N GLY A 43 8.06 0.85 5.73
CA GLY A 43 9.39 0.30 5.48
C GLY A 43 9.38 -0.80 4.42
N HIS A 44 10.56 -1.09 3.86
CA HIS A 44 10.72 -2.11 2.82
C HIS A 44 10.15 -3.49 3.22
N ASP A 45 10.42 -3.92 4.46
CA ASP A 45 10.02 -5.24 4.97
C ASP A 45 8.66 -5.25 5.69
N SER A 46 8.04 -4.08 5.89
CA SER A 46 6.76 -3.98 6.62
C SER A 46 5.58 -4.20 5.67
N TRP A 47 5.27 -5.46 5.40
CA TRP A 47 4.09 -5.89 4.61
C TRP A 47 2.78 -5.88 5.41
N SER A 48 2.71 -5.06 6.47
CA SER A 48 1.48 -4.90 7.22
C SER A 48 0.51 -4.09 6.38
N PRO A 49 -0.78 -4.47 6.30
CA PRO A 49 -1.78 -3.54 5.78
C PRO A 49 -1.66 -2.26 6.60
N ALA A 50 -1.52 -1.13 5.92
CA ALA A 50 -1.47 0.18 6.55
C ALA A 50 -2.78 0.35 7.33
N HIS A 51 -2.70 0.17 8.64
CA HIS A 51 -3.79 0.47 9.57
C HIS A 51 -3.34 1.67 10.39
N HIS A 52 -3.22 2.81 9.70
CA HIS A 52 -3.10 4.09 10.35
C HIS A 52 -4.46 4.79 10.33
N GLY A 53 -5.20 4.63 11.43
CA GLY A 53 -5.92 5.76 12.02
C GLY A 53 -7.40 5.97 11.71
N LYS A 54 -7.98 5.31 10.70
CA LYS A 54 -9.45 5.27 10.55
C LYS A 54 -9.91 3.84 10.35
N GLU A 55 -10.43 3.26 11.42
CA GLU A 55 -11.26 2.05 11.36
C GLU A 55 -12.57 2.36 10.62
N ASP A 56 -12.49 2.66 9.33
CA ASP A 56 -13.66 2.52 8.46
C ASP A 56 -13.76 1.04 8.12
N ARG A 57 -14.25 0.24 9.08
CA ARG A 57 -14.48 -1.20 8.93
C ARG A 57 -15.48 -1.51 7.82
N ASP A 58 -16.26 -0.50 7.42
CA ASP A 58 -17.35 -0.62 6.46
C ASP A 58 -16.91 -0.28 5.03
N SER A 59 -15.71 0.29 4.85
CA SER A 59 -15.18 0.54 3.50
C SER A 59 -14.94 -0.78 2.77
N LEU A 60 -15.26 -0.80 1.48
CA LEU A 60 -14.96 -1.91 0.59
C LEU A 60 -13.47 -2.26 0.63
N ALA A 61 -12.59 -1.26 0.72
CA ALA A 61 -11.15 -1.46 0.82
C ALA A 61 -10.76 -2.22 2.11
N SER A 62 -11.36 -1.88 3.26
CA SER A 62 -11.15 -2.59 4.52
C SER A 62 -11.65 -4.04 4.47
N ILE A 63 -12.81 -4.28 3.85
CA ILE A 63 -13.34 -5.64 3.63
C ILE A 63 -12.39 -6.45 2.73
N LEU A 64 -11.89 -5.84 1.66
CA LEU A 64 -10.97 -6.47 0.72
C LEU A 64 -9.57 -6.65 1.30
N ALA A 65 -9.11 -5.77 2.18
CA ALA A 65 -7.86 -5.89 2.90
C ALA A 65 -7.84 -7.14 3.79
N ARG A 66 -8.99 -7.62 4.27
CA ARG A 66 -9.07 -8.93 4.97
C ARG A 66 -8.66 -10.10 4.08
N PHE A 67 -8.70 -9.94 2.75
CA PHE A 67 -8.14 -10.87 1.77
C PHE A 67 -6.66 -10.54 1.46
N ASN A 68 -5.91 -10.21 2.52
CA ASN A 68 -4.51 -9.77 2.60
C ASN A 68 -3.53 -10.49 1.67
N LYS A 69 -3.77 -11.76 1.31
CA LYS A 69 -2.86 -12.52 0.44
C LYS A 69 -2.76 -11.92 -0.96
N ALA A 70 -3.87 -11.45 -1.53
CA ALA A 70 -3.87 -10.86 -2.88
C ALA A 70 -3.20 -9.48 -2.89
N ARG A 71 -3.52 -8.62 -1.90
CA ARG A 71 -2.86 -7.32 -1.74
C ARG A 71 -1.37 -7.46 -1.45
N ALA A 72 -0.99 -8.33 -0.51
CA ALA A 72 0.42 -8.57 -0.18
C ALA A 72 1.20 -9.17 -1.37
N ALA A 73 0.58 -10.01 -2.20
CA ALA A 73 1.23 -10.50 -3.43
C ALA A 73 1.42 -9.37 -4.45
N CYS A 74 0.44 -8.47 -4.59
CA CYS A 74 0.51 -7.30 -5.47
C CYS A 74 1.61 -6.33 -5.02
N LEU A 75 1.63 -6.00 -3.73
CA LEU A 75 2.63 -5.14 -3.10
C LEU A 75 4.04 -5.72 -3.24
N ARG A 76 4.19 -7.05 -3.06
CA ARG A 76 5.47 -7.74 -3.28
C ARG A 76 5.95 -7.58 -4.71
N ALA A 77 5.10 -7.92 -5.68
CA ALA A 77 5.42 -7.77 -7.10
C ALA A 77 5.75 -6.30 -7.47
N GLN A 78 5.06 -5.33 -6.89
CA GLN A 78 5.31 -3.90 -7.11
C GLN A 78 6.64 -3.43 -6.51
N THR A 79 6.98 -3.92 -5.33
CA THR A 79 8.24 -3.63 -4.64
C THR A 79 9.43 -4.24 -5.38
N ASP A 80 9.30 -5.49 -5.83
CA ASP A 80 10.33 -6.15 -6.62
C ASP A 80 10.52 -5.44 -7.96
N ALA A 81 9.43 -5.06 -8.63
CA ALA A 81 9.51 -4.29 -9.88
C ALA A 81 10.11 -2.89 -9.66
N SER A 82 9.84 -2.25 -8.51
CA SER A 82 10.32 -0.90 -8.18
C SER A 82 11.83 -0.81 -7.90
N ARG A 83 12.53 -1.94 -7.81
CA ARG A 83 14.00 -2.00 -7.68
C ARG A 83 14.72 -1.64 -8.96
N GLU A 84 14.07 -1.79 -10.12
CA GLU A 84 14.64 -1.36 -11.38
C GLU A 84 14.53 0.18 -11.48
N PRO A 85 15.63 0.92 -11.71
CA PRO A 85 15.63 2.38 -11.76
C PRO A 85 14.60 2.95 -12.75
N ASP A 86 14.40 2.27 -13.88
CA ASP A 86 13.49 2.67 -14.96
C ASP A 86 12.09 2.04 -14.85
N SER A 87 11.78 1.41 -13.71
CA SER A 87 10.49 0.75 -13.52
C SER A 87 9.34 1.73 -13.50
N THR A 88 8.45 1.58 -14.49
CA THR A 88 7.17 2.28 -14.59
C THR A 88 6.07 1.60 -13.77
N LYS A 89 6.33 0.44 -13.15
CA LYS A 89 5.34 -0.35 -12.40
C LYS A 89 5.17 0.17 -10.98
N ARG A 90 4.80 1.44 -10.84
CA ARG A 90 4.50 2.08 -9.55
C ARG A 90 3.07 1.88 -9.12
N THR A 91 2.16 1.55 -10.04
CA THR A 91 0.74 1.30 -9.77
C THR A 91 0.37 -0.13 -10.09
N VAL A 92 -0.35 -0.79 -9.20
CA VAL A 92 -0.86 -2.15 -9.40
C VAL A 92 -2.36 -2.19 -9.18
N THR A 93 -3.06 -2.93 -10.04
CA THR A 93 -4.49 -3.21 -9.89
C THR A 93 -4.66 -4.62 -9.35
N TRP A 94 -5.36 -4.76 -8.23
CA TRP A 94 -5.63 -6.05 -7.59
C TRP A 94 -7.01 -6.58 -8.01
N PHE A 95 -7.34 -7.82 -7.61
CA PHE A 95 -8.46 -8.59 -8.17
C PHE A 95 -9.83 -7.88 -8.15
N ALA A 96 -10.03 -6.94 -7.22
CA ALA A 96 -11.27 -6.17 -7.09
C ALA A 96 -11.35 -4.96 -8.05
N GLY A 97 -10.36 -4.75 -8.92
CA GLY A 97 -10.30 -3.60 -9.84
C GLY A 97 -9.89 -2.28 -9.17
N LEU A 98 -9.56 -2.33 -7.88
CA LEU A 98 -8.92 -1.25 -7.16
C LEU A 98 -7.44 -1.18 -7.56
N SER A 99 -6.87 0.02 -7.57
CA SER A 99 -5.49 0.30 -7.91
C SER A 99 -4.81 1.07 -6.80
N GLU A 100 -3.59 0.67 -6.47
CA GLU A 100 -2.76 1.26 -5.42
C GLU A 100 -1.39 1.56 -6.03
N SER A 101 -0.80 2.71 -5.67
CA SER A 101 0.55 3.06 -6.11
C SER A 101 1.52 3.00 -4.94
N ALA A 102 2.68 2.37 -5.14
CA ALA A 102 3.81 2.42 -4.21
C ALA A 102 5.03 3.03 -4.89
N VAL A 103 5.54 4.11 -4.30
CA VAL A 103 6.71 4.85 -4.78
C VAL A 103 7.83 4.68 -3.76
N PRO A 104 9.01 4.17 -4.15
CA PRO A 104 10.12 3.97 -3.23
C PRO A 104 10.67 5.29 -2.70
N VAL A 105 11.06 5.25 -1.43
CA VAL A 105 11.79 6.31 -0.73
C VAL A 105 13.26 5.90 -0.66
N TYR A 106 14.13 6.70 -1.28
CA TYR A 106 15.56 6.44 -1.36
C TYR A 106 16.36 7.32 -0.40
N VAL A 107 17.47 6.78 0.09
CA VAL A 107 18.60 7.55 0.60
C VAL A 107 19.85 7.10 -0.17
N GLY A 108 20.38 7.98 -1.01
CA GLY A 108 21.37 7.59 -2.00
C GLY A 108 20.79 6.57 -2.99
N ASP A 109 21.42 5.41 -3.09
CA ASP A 109 21.01 4.26 -3.90
C ASP A 109 20.19 3.22 -3.11
N HIS A 110 19.95 3.45 -1.82
CA HIS A 110 19.30 2.49 -0.93
C HIS A 110 17.81 2.81 -0.73
N ILE A 111 16.95 1.82 -0.94
CA ILE A 111 15.50 1.93 -0.68
C ILE A 111 15.24 1.68 0.81
N LEU A 112 14.76 2.70 1.51
CA LEU A 112 14.33 2.58 2.91
C LEU A 112 12.91 2.03 3.05
N GLY A 113 12.06 2.37 2.09
CA GLY A 113 10.64 2.05 2.15
C GLY A 113 9.85 2.59 0.98
N PHE A 114 8.54 2.73 1.17
CA PHE A 114 7.60 3.10 0.12
C PHE A 114 6.57 4.10 0.66
N LEU A 115 6.22 5.08 -0.16
CA LEU A 115 4.99 5.86 -0.05
C LEU A 115 3.89 5.13 -0.80
N GLU A 116 2.73 4.97 -0.17
CA GLU A 116 1.61 4.20 -0.71
C GLU A 116 0.35 5.05 -0.76
N THR A 117 -0.28 5.12 -1.91
CA THR A 117 -1.56 5.80 -2.05
C THR A 117 -2.69 4.93 -1.53
N GLY A 118 -3.81 5.52 -1.13
CA GLY A 118 -5.06 4.78 -0.98
C GLY A 118 -5.50 4.11 -2.28
N GLU A 119 -6.47 3.21 -2.15
CA GLU A 119 -6.96 2.44 -3.28
C GLU A 119 -8.04 3.19 -4.06
N VAL A 120 -7.92 3.20 -5.39
CA VAL A 120 -8.87 3.87 -6.29
C VAL A 120 -9.22 3.00 -7.49
N MET A 121 -10.45 3.09 -7.99
CA MET A 121 -10.81 2.46 -9.26
C MET A 121 -10.48 3.40 -10.43
N LEU A 122 -9.57 2.98 -11.31
CA LEU A 122 -9.19 3.75 -12.51
C LEU A 122 -10.19 3.58 -13.67
N LYS A 123 -11.13 2.64 -13.53
CA LYS A 123 -12.19 2.37 -14.50
C LYS A 123 -13.53 2.44 -13.78
N ASN A 124 -14.54 2.97 -14.46
CA ASN A 124 -15.89 3.02 -13.93
C ASN A 124 -16.37 1.61 -13.56
N PRO A 125 -16.74 1.38 -12.29
CA PRO A 125 -17.22 0.07 -11.88
C PRO A 125 -18.58 -0.21 -12.52
N THR A 126 -18.82 -1.48 -12.84
CA THR A 126 -20.10 -1.94 -13.39
C THR A 126 -20.81 -2.88 -12.42
N LYS A 127 -22.13 -3.00 -12.54
CA LYS A 127 -22.91 -3.99 -11.76
C LYS A 127 -22.37 -5.41 -11.92
N LYS A 128 -21.92 -5.77 -13.13
CA LYS A 128 -21.30 -7.06 -13.44
C LYS A 128 -19.96 -7.27 -12.71
N HIS A 129 -19.15 -6.21 -12.62
CA HIS A 129 -17.89 -6.22 -11.89
C HIS A 129 -18.12 -6.47 -10.39
N PHE A 130 -19.03 -5.72 -9.77
CA PHE A 130 -19.42 -5.94 -8.37
C PHE A 130 -19.97 -7.34 -8.12
N ALA A 131 -20.84 -7.86 -9.00
CA ALA A 131 -21.36 -9.22 -8.86
C ALA A 131 -20.25 -10.28 -8.90
N THR A 132 -19.20 -10.03 -9.69
CA THR A 132 -18.02 -10.92 -9.77
C THR A 132 -17.21 -10.88 -8.48
N ILE A 133 -16.92 -9.68 -7.95
CA ILE A 133 -16.23 -9.51 -6.68
C ILE A 133 -17.01 -10.18 -5.55
N THR A 134 -18.31 -9.92 -5.41
CA THR A 134 -19.15 -10.50 -4.35
C THR A 134 -19.16 -12.02 -4.38
N ARG A 135 -19.24 -12.63 -5.57
CA ARG A 135 -19.16 -14.09 -5.73
C ARG A 135 -17.80 -14.64 -5.30
N GLN A 136 -16.72 -13.94 -5.64
CA GLN A 136 -15.37 -14.32 -5.24
C GLN A 136 -15.17 -14.21 -3.73
N LEU A 137 -15.65 -13.13 -3.10
CA LEU A 137 -15.62 -12.95 -1.65
C LEU A 137 -16.40 -14.06 -0.92
N ARG A 138 -17.59 -14.42 -1.42
CA ARG A 138 -18.36 -15.55 -0.89
C ARG A 138 -17.62 -16.87 -1.04
N ALA A 139 -16.99 -17.12 -2.19
CA ALA A 139 -16.18 -18.32 -2.41
C ALA A 139 -14.99 -18.41 -1.44
N TRP A 140 -14.45 -17.26 -1.02
CA TRP A 140 -13.41 -17.18 0.01
C TRP A 140 -13.94 -17.15 1.44
N GLY A 141 -15.24 -17.39 1.64
CA GLY A 141 -15.84 -17.52 2.97
C GLY A 141 -16.30 -16.22 3.62
N TYR A 142 -16.36 -15.09 2.89
CA TYR A 142 -16.99 -13.87 3.40
C TYR A 142 -18.50 -14.10 3.54
N LYS A 143 -19.00 -13.96 4.77
CA LYS A 143 -20.43 -13.94 5.09
C LYS A 143 -20.78 -12.52 5.55
N THR A 144 -21.63 -11.85 4.80
CA THR A 144 -22.31 -10.61 5.21
C THR A 144 -23.31 -10.91 6.31
#